data_AF-A0A1D6HKL0-F1
#
_entry.id   AF-A0A1D6HKL0-F1
#
_cell.length_a   1.000
_cell.length_b   1.000
_cell.length_c   1.000
_cell.angle_alpha   90.00
_cell.angle_beta   90.00
_cell.angle_gamma   90.00
#
_symmetry.space_group_name_H-M   'P 1'
#
loop_
_entity.id
_entity.type
_entity.pdbx_description
1 polymer ?
#
loop_
_entity_poly.entity_id
_entity_poly.type
_entity_poly.pdbx_seq_one_letter_code
_entity_poly.pdbx_strand_id
1 'polypeptide(L)'
;MSVEHGKTYLLRVINAGLTNEMFFAVAGHRLTVVGTDGRYLKPFTVDYIMISPGQTMNMLLEANRATNGSANSRYYMAARPFFTNAGLPFDDKNTTAILEYTDAPPAAGPPDFPELPAINDTAAATAYTAQLRSLVTEEHTIDVPMEVDEHMLVTISVNTLPCGANQTCAGPGGNRLAASLNNVSFVSPTTDILDAYYHSTSGVYDPDFPNKPPFLFNFTAPNPPQEFWLTKRGTKVKVLEYGTVVEVVFQDTAILGAESHPMHLHGFSFYVVGRGFGNFDKDKDPATYNLVDPPYQNTVSVPTGGWAAMRFRAANPGVWFMHCHFDRHTVWGMDTVFIVKNGKTPNAQMMPRPPNMPKC
;
A
#
# COMPACT_ATOMS: atom_id res chain seq x y z
N MET A 1 8.19 26.46 2.77
CA MET A 1 9.16 26.22 3.85
C MET A 1 10.40 27.04 3.59
N SER A 2 10.97 27.64 4.63
CA SER A 2 12.22 28.39 4.52
C SER A 2 13.41 27.45 4.67
N VAL A 3 14.46 27.70 3.89
CA VAL A 3 15.74 26.98 3.98
C VAL A 3 16.91 27.96 4.00
N GLU A 4 18.03 27.51 4.54
CA GLU A 4 19.32 28.22 4.56
C GLU A 4 20.33 27.44 3.70
N HIS A 5 21.18 28.17 2.97
CA HIS A 5 22.23 27.54 2.16
C HIS A 5 23.14 26.62 2.99
N GLY A 6 23.42 25.42 2.46
CA GLY A 6 24.31 24.43 3.06
C GLY A 6 23.71 23.63 4.23
N LYS A 7 22.43 23.84 4.57
CA LYS A 7 21.72 23.02 5.56
C LYS A 7 21.03 21.82 4.91
N THR A 8 20.77 20.80 5.71
CA THR A 8 20.02 19.60 5.32
C THR A 8 18.70 19.52 6.08
N TYR A 9 17.62 19.25 5.36
CA TYR A 9 16.27 19.17 5.88
C TYR A 9 15.71 17.76 5.72
N LEU A 10 15.08 17.24 6.77
CA LEU A 10 14.35 15.98 6.69
C LEU A 10 12.90 16.26 6.29
N LEU A 11 12.53 15.90 5.07
CA LEU A 11 11.13 15.91 4.63
C LEU A 11 10.48 14.60 5.08
N ARG A 12 9.39 14.72 5.85
CA ARG A 12 8.56 13.61 6.31
C ARG A 12 7.28 13.60 5.47
N VAL A 13 7.33 12.92 4.32
CA VAL A 13 6.24 12.91 3.35
C VAL A 13 5.24 11.82 3.74
N ILE A 14 3.96 12.17 3.75
CA ILE A 14 2.86 11.27 4.09
C ILE A 14 1.83 11.37 2.97
N ASN A 15 1.47 10.25 2.35
CA ASN A 15 0.32 10.24 1.45
C ASN A 15 -0.94 9.92 2.26
N ALA A 16 -1.63 10.99 2.66
CA ALA A 16 -2.93 10.95 3.34
C ALA A 16 -4.12 11.13 2.36
N GLY A 17 -3.87 11.01 1.05
CA GLY A 17 -4.93 11.01 0.05
C GLY A 17 -5.74 9.71 0.08
N LEU A 18 -6.95 9.75 -0.46
CA LEU A 18 -7.88 8.61 -0.43
C LEU A 18 -7.88 7.78 -1.73
N THR A 19 -7.25 8.29 -2.79
CA THR A 19 -7.59 7.85 -4.16
C THR A 19 -6.39 7.38 -4.98
N ASN A 20 -5.27 8.11 -4.93
CA ASN A 20 -4.19 7.95 -5.90
C ASN A 20 -2.85 7.80 -5.19
N GLU A 21 -2.01 6.97 -5.78
CA GLU A 21 -0.58 7.04 -5.55
C GLU A 21 -0.02 8.31 -6.22
N MET A 22 1.07 8.87 -5.70
CA MET A 22 1.58 10.17 -6.13
C MET A 22 3.07 10.11 -6.49
N PHE A 23 3.43 10.74 -7.60
CA PHE A 23 4.79 11.24 -7.80
C PHE A 23 4.98 12.51 -6.99
N PHE A 24 6.15 12.68 -6.37
CA PHE A 24 6.54 13.91 -5.67
C PHE A 24 8.01 14.26 -5.95
N ALA A 25 8.30 15.55 -6.16
CA ALA A 25 9.64 16.05 -6.43
C ALA A 25 9.80 17.50 -5.94
N VAL A 26 11.06 17.96 -5.84
CA VAL A 26 11.41 19.34 -5.47
C VAL A 26 12.32 19.93 -6.54
N ALA A 27 11.93 21.05 -7.13
CA ALA A 27 12.67 21.65 -8.24
C ALA A 27 14.11 21.94 -7.85
N GLY A 28 15.07 21.52 -8.68
CA GLY A 28 16.49 21.78 -8.46
C GLY A 28 17.14 21.06 -7.27
N HIS A 29 16.42 20.18 -6.57
CA HIS A 29 16.93 19.47 -5.40
C HIS A 29 16.74 17.97 -5.53
N ARG A 30 17.81 17.21 -5.28
CA ARG A 30 17.72 15.75 -5.14
C ARG A 30 17.24 15.38 -3.73
N LEU A 31 16.64 14.20 -3.63
CA LEU A 31 16.04 13.67 -2.42
C LEU A 31 16.75 12.37 -2.04
N THR A 32 17.45 12.36 -0.91
CA THR A 32 18.07 11.14 -0.39
C THR A 32 17.08 10.44 0.53
N VAL A 33 16.43 9.39 0.04
CA VAL A 33 15.46 8.59 0.81
C VAL A 33 16.19 7.80 1.87
N VAL A 34 15.70 7.84 3.11
CA VAL A 34 16.36 7.24 4.29
C VAL A 34 15.42 6.38 5.15
N GLY A 35 14.12 6.38 4.88
CA GLY A 35 13.18 5.55 5.63
C GLY A 35 11.77 5.56 5.06
N THR A 36 11.01 4.53 5.40
CA THR A 36 9.59 4.39 5.08
C THR A 36 8.89 3.70 6.23
N ASP A 37 7.62 4.02 6.48
CA ASP A 37 6.74 3.27 7.38
C ASP A 37 7.30 3.03 8.80
N GLY A 38 8.13 3.95 9.28
CA GLY A 38 8.78 3.85 10.60
C GLY A 38 10.05 2.97 10.63
N ARG A 39 10.53 2.47 9.49
CA ARG A 39 11.79 1.71 9.37
C ARG A 39 12.79 2.38 8.44
N TYR A 40 14.05 2.40 8.84
CA TYR A 40 15.13 2.94 8.01
C TYR A 40 15.36 2.09 6.76
N LEU A 41 15.64 2.78 5.65
CA LEU A 41 16.00 2.19 4.36
C LEU A 41 17.48 2.41 4.08
N LYS A 42 18.09 1.52 3.29
CA LYS A 42 19.41 1.75 2.71
C LYS A 42 19.34 3.03 1.89
N PRO A 43 20.12 4.09 2.23
CA PRO A 43 19.93 5.38 1.58
C PRO A 43 20.18 5.33 0.07
N PHE A 44 19.32 6.00 -0.69
CA PHE A 44 19.47 6.19 -2.13
C PHE A 44 18.92 7.56 -2.53
N THR A 45 19.50 8.17 -3.56
CA THR A 45 19.22 9.57 -3.93
C THR A 45 18.56 9.65 -5.29
N VAL A 46 17.38 10.28 -5.35
CA VAL A 46 16.50 10.37 -6.53
C VAL A 46 16.06 11.80 -6.81
N ASP A 47 15.54 12.03 -8.02
CA ASP A 47 14.96 13.32 -8.42
C ASP A 47 13.45 13.41 -8.07
N TYR A 48 12.78 12.26 -8.01
CA TYR A 48 11.39 12.13 -7.61
C TYR A 48 11.18 10.86 -6.77
N ILE A 49 10.09 10.82 -6.03
CA ILE A 49 9.62 9.62 -5.32
C ILE A 49 8.28 9.16 -5.87
N MET A 50 7.95 7.89 -5.59
CA MET A 50 6.62 7.33 -5.71
C MET A 50 6.09 7.01 -4.30
N ILE A 51 4.89 7.47 -3.96
CA ILE A 51 4.30 7.23 -2.63
C ILE A 51 2.80 6.93 -2.72
N SER A 52 2.39 5.79 -2.20
CA SER A 52 0.97 5.36 -2.18
C SER A 52 0.26 5.77 -0.89
N PRO A 53 -1.07 5.93 -0.89
CA PRO A 53 -1.85 6.16 0.33
C PRO A 53 -1.51 5.17 1.44
N GLY A 54 -1.38 5.68 2.67
CA GLY A 54 -0.96 4.91 3.84
C GLY A 54 0.55 4.84 4.06
N GLN A 55 1.36 5.01 3.00
CA GLN A 55 2.82 5.03 3.14
C GLN A 55 3.32 6.37 3.70
N THR A 56 4.46 6.28 4.38
CA THR A 56 5.30 7.44 4.71
C THR A 56 6.68 7.29 4.09
N MET A 57 7.29 8.39 3.67
CA MET A 57 8.64 8.42 3.10
C MET A 57 9.45 9.56 3.73
N ASN A 58 10.58 9.21 4.33
CA ASN A 58 11.53 10.15 4.92
C ASN A 58 12.70 10.36 3.95
N MET A 59 13.00 11.62 3.64
CA MET A 59 14.11 11.96 2.74
C MET A 59 14.85 13.22 3.17
N LEU A 60 16.16 13.22 2.97
CA LEU A 60 17.02 14.37 3.18
C LEU A 60 17.06 15.20 1.90
N LEU A 61 16.77 16.49 2.06
CA LEU A 61 16.97 17.53 1.06
C LEU A 61 18.15 18.39 1.51
N GLU A 62 19.19 18.47 0.67
CA GLU A 62 20.32 19.36 0.90
C GLU A 62 20.04 20.71 0.20
N ALA A 63 19.98 21.79 0.96
CA ALA A 63 19.73 23.13 0.45
C ALA A 63 21.02 23.73 -0.14
N ASN A 64 21.43 23.23 -1.31
CA ASN A 64 22.71 23.56 -1.95
C ASN A 64 22.66 24.61 -3.09
N ARG A 65 21.48 25.16 -3.42
CA ARG A 65 21.34 26.19 -4.45
C ARG A 65 22.00 27.50 -4.03
N ALA A 66 22.57 28.22 -5.01
CA ALA A 66 23.31 29.45 -4.76
C ALA A 66 22.39 30.60 -4.30
N THR A 67 22.81 31.32 -3.25
CA THR A 67 22.04 32.45 -2.65
C THR A 67 22.63 33.83 -2.98
N ASN A 68 23.65 33.88 -3.85
CA ASN A 68 24.30 35.12 -4.30
C ASN A 68 23.57 35.84 -5.46
N GLY A 69 22.35 35.43 -5.80
CA GLY A 69 21.56 35.97 -6.92
C GLY A 69 21.82 35.32 -8.27
N SER A 70 22.70 34.33 -8.37
CA SER A 70 22.94 33.57 -9.63
C SER A 70 21.92 32.47 -9.92
N ALA A 71 21.08 32.12 -8.94
CA ALA A 71 20.00 31.14 -9.07
C ALA A 71 18.70 31.70 -8.48
N ASN A 72 17.57 31.06 -8.79
CA ASN A 72 16.30 31.37 -8.16
C ASN A 72 16.39 31.13 -6.65
N SER A 73 15.68 31.92 -5.84
CA SER A 73 15.58 31.70 -4.39
C SER A 73 14.33 30.92 -4.01
N ARG A 74 13.42 30.63 -4.96
CA ARG A 74 12.20 29.88 -4.74
C ARG A 74 12.09 28.67 -5.68
N TYR A 75 11.68 27.54 -5.14
CA TYR A 75 11.57 26.27 -5.83
C TYR A 75 10.24 25.59 -5.46
N TYR A 76 9.49 25.10 -6.45
CA TYR A 76 8.29 24.33 -6.17
C TYR A 76 8.66 22.93 -5.66
N MET A 77 8.05 22.56 -4.54
CA MET A 77 7.73 21.17 -4.23
C MET A 77 6.42 20.85 -4.93
N ALA A 78 6.37 19.78 -5.71
CA ALA A 78 5.18 19.42 -6.48
C ALA A 78 4.85 17.94 -6.37
N ALA A 79 3.56 17.62 -6.39
CA ALA A 79 3.07 16.25 -6.53
C ALA A 79 2.00 16.15 -7.61
N ARG A 80 1.92 14.98 -8.26
CA ARG A 80 0.91 14.63 -9.26
C ARG A 80 0.58 13.14 -9.15
N PRO A 81 -0.66 12.70 -9.44
CA PRO A 81 -1.01 11.29 -9.42
C PRO A 81 -0.16 10.43 -10.36
N PHE A 82 0.07 9.18 -9.95
CA PHE A 82 0.34 8.06 -10.83
C PHE A 82 -0.97 7.29 -11.04
N PHE A 83 -1.40 7.15 -12.29
CA PHE A 83 -2.65 6.51 -12.67
C PHE A 83 -2.58 5.98 -14.10
N THR A 84 -3.01 4.74 -14.32
CA THR A 84 -2.86 4.07 -15.63
C THR A 84 -4.19 3.79 -16.34
N ASN A 85 -5.32 3.88 -15.63
CA ASN A 85 -6.63 3.53 -16.17
C ASN A 85 -7.29 4.72 -16.90
N ALA A 86 -6.80 5.03 -18.11
CA ALA A 86 -7.19 6.21 -18.89
C ALA A 86 -8.71 6.33 -19.21
N GLY A 87 -9.49 5.27 -19.04
CA GLY A 87 -10.94 5.27 -19.27
C GLY A 87 -11.76 5.77 -18.08
N LEU A 88 -11.14 5.97 -16.91
CA LEU A 88 -11.84 6.41 -15.70
C LEU A 88 -11.54 7.88 -15.38
N PRO A 89 -12.55 8.67 -14.96
CA PRO A 89 -12.32 10.02 -14.48
C PRO A 89 -11.56 9.99 -13.16
N PHE A 90 -10.54 10.85 -13.03
CA PHE A 90 -9.76 11.05 -11.81
C PHE A 90 -9.33 12.52 -11.72
N ASP A 91 -8.94 12.98 -10.54
CA ASP A 91 -8.32 14.31 -10.36
C ASP A 91 -6.84 14.22 -10.76
N ASP A 92 -6.49 14.80 -11.91
CA ASP A 92 -5.15 14.78 -12.50
C ASP A 92 -4.32 16.03 -12.16
N LYS A 93 -4.89 16.96 -11.38
CA LYS A 93 -4.25 18.22 -11.04
C LYS A 93 -2.99 17.99 -10.23
N ASN A 94 -2.01 18.87 -10.45
CA ASN A 94 -0.87 18.95 -9.56
C ASN A 94 -1.25 19.69 -8.27
N THR A 95 -0.46 19.44 -7.22
CA THR A 95 -0.42 20.29 -6.03
C THR A 95 1.00 20.81 -5.87
N THR A 96 1.13 22.04 -5.37
CA THR A 96 2.42 22.72 -5.23
C THR A 96 2.57 23.41 -3.88
N ALA A 97 3.80 23.49 -3.40
CA ALA A 97 4.23 24.28 -2.26
C ALA A 97 5.59 24.90 -2.57
N ILE A 98 5.98 25.96 -1.85
CA ILE A 98 7.22 26.70 -2.13
C ILE A 98 8.28 26.36 -1.08
N LEU A 99 9.47 25.97 -1.53
CA LEU A 99 10.72 26.00 -0.77
C LEU A 99 11.45 27.30 -1.11
N GLU A 100 11.85 28.06 -0.09
CA GLU A 100 12.39 29.42 -0.25
C GLU A 100 13.67 29.61 0.56
N TYR A 101 14.73 30.06 -0.11
CA TYR A 101 16.00 30.45 0.49
C TYR A 101 15.87 31.86 1.06
N THR A 102 15.84 31.97 2.39
CA THR A 102 15.61 33.26 3.06
C THR A 102 16.87 34.13 3.16
N ASP A 103 18.04 33.55 2.91
CA ASP A 103 19.35 34.22 2.88
C ASP A 103 19.74 34.74 1.49
N ALA A 104 18.87 34.58 0.49
CA ALA A 104 19.06 35.05 -0.87
C ALA A 104 18.38 36.41 -1.11
N PRO A 105 18.81 37.19 -2.13
CA PRO A 105 18.08 38.38 -2.55
C PRO A 105 16.65 38.00 -3.03
N PRO A 106 15.70 38.95 -2.97
CA PRO A 106 14.31 38.69 -3.39
C PRO A 106 14.21 38.11 -4.81
N ALA A 107 13.45 37.03 -4.98
CA ALA A 107 13.24 36.43 -6.30
C ALA A 107 12.52 37.40 -7.24
N ALA A 108 13.03 37.55 -8.46
CA ALA A 108 12.41 38.38 -9.50
C ALA A 108 11.31 37.64 -10.31
N GLY A 109 11.20 36.31 -10.21
CA GLY A 109 10.33 35.48 -11.05
C GLY A 109 9.60 34.37 -10.29
N PRO A 110 8.77 33.56 -10.98
CA PRO A 110 8.08 32.42 -10.37
C PRO A 110 9.09 31.39 -9.83
N PRO A 111 8.71 30.55 -8.86
CA PRO A 111 9.55 29.44 -8.41
C PRO A 111 9.83 28.46 -9.55
N ASP A 112 11.02 27.84 -9.55
CA ASP A 112 11.34 26.77 -10.51
C ASP A 112 10.40 25.57 -10.31
N PHE A 113 10.03 24.86 -11.37
CA PHE A 113 9.13 23.71 -11.31
C PHE A 113 9.89 22.39 -11.56
N PRO A 114 9.64 21.30 -10.81
CA PRO A 114 10.35 20.05 -11.01
C PRO A 114 9.83 19.27 -12.22
N GLU A 115 10.69 18.47 -12.86
CA GLU A 115 10.24 17.46 -13.82
C GLU A 115 9.60 16.29 -13.07
N LEU A 116 8.27 16.18 -13.17
CA LEU A 116 7.52 15.03 -12.65
C LEU A 116 7.30 14.00 -13.76
N PRO A 117 7.47 12.69 -13.47
CA PRO A 117 7.09 11.63 -14.41
C PRO A 117 5.65 11.76 -14.89
N ALA A 118 5.37 11.33 -16.11
CA ALA A 118 4.01 11.37 -16.66
C ALA A 118 3.04 10.56 -15.79
N ILE A 119 1.76 10.94 -15.79
CA ILE A 119 0.74 10.31 -14.91
C ILE A 119 0.68 8.79 -15.08
N ASN A 120 0.83 8.30 -16.31
CA ASN A 120 0.77 6.87 -16.64
C ASN A 120 2.15 6.19 -16.72
N ASP A 121 3.22 6.84 -16.23
CA ASP A 121 4.59 6.33 -16.33
C ASP A 121 4.86 5.19 -15.34
N THR A 122 4.46 3.98 -15.75
CA THR A 122 4.65 2.76 -14.95
C THR A 122 6.12 2.42 -14.78
N ALA A 123 6.97 2.79 -15.75
CA ALA A 123 8.41 2.57 -15.65
C ALA A 123 9.02 3.43 -14.54
N ALA A 124 8.63 4.72 -14.45
CA ALA A 124 9.09 5.61 -13.39
C ALA A 124 8.66 5.15 -11.99
N ALA A 125 7.40 4.71 -11.83
CA ALA A 125 6.89 4.17 -10.56
C ALA A 125 7.65 2.89 -10.17
N THR A 126 7.91 2.01 -11.13
CA THR A 126 8.66 0.76 -10.92
C THR A 126 10.12 1.03 -10.54
N ALA A 127 10.77 1.96 -11.25
CA ALA A 127 12.17 2.30 -11.03
C ALA A 127 12.43 2.87 -9.64
N TYR A 128 11.51 3.69 -9.11
CA TYR A 128 11.58 4.13 -7.71
C TYR A 128 11.41 2.95 -6.75
N THR A 129 10.32 2.19 -6.92
CA THR A 129 9.92 1.17 -5.94
C THR A 129 10.94 0.02 -5.85
N ALA A 130 11.65 -0.29 -6.94
CA ALA A 130 12.71 -1.29 -6.96
C ALA A 130 13.94 -0.93 -6.12
N GLN A 131 14.11 0.33 -5.72
CA GLN A 131 15.24 0.78 -4.90
C GLN A 131 15.00 0.59 -3.38
N LEU A 132 13.76 0.34 -2.96
CA LEU A 132 13.41 0.18 -1.55
C LEU A 132 14.06 -1.08 -0.97
N ARG A 133 14.97 -0.89 -0.02
CA ARG A 133 15.67 -1.95 0.73
C ARG A 133 15.84 -1.53 2.17
N SER A 134 15.65 -2.43 3.12
CA SER A 134 15.86 -2.13 4.54
C SER A 134 17.31 -1.72 4.81
N LEU A 135 17.52 -0.77 5.73
CA LEU A 135 18.84 -0.52 6.27
C LEU A 135 19.20 -1.65 7.25
N VAL A 136 20.27 -2.38 6.93
CA VAL A 136 20.79 -3.48 7.75
C VAL A 136 22.19 -3.12 8.25
N THR A 137 22.27 -2.81 9.53
CA THR A 137 23.52 -2.50 10.26
C THR A 137 23.47 -3.16 11.65
N GLU A 138 24.55 -3.08 12.42
CA GLU A 138 24.54 -3.56 13.81
C GLU A 138 23.50 -2.82 14.68
N GLU A 139 23.29 -1.52 14.44
CA GLU A 139 22.29 -0.70 15.16
C GLU A 139 20.86 -0.92 14.65
N HIS A 140 20.72 -1.37 13.40
CA HIS A 140 19.44 -1.56 12.73
C HIS A 140 19.37 -2.95 12.11
N THR A 141 19.16 -3.95 12.97
CA THR A 141 19.09 -5.34 12.57
C THR A 141 17.81 -5.66 11.79
N ILE A 142 17.82 -6.80 11.11
CA ILE A 142 16.70 -7.34 10.34
C ILE A 142 16.47 -8.80 10.74
N ASP A 143 15.22 -9.26 10.67
CA ASP A 143 14.82 -10.64 10.96
C ASP A 143 13.83 -11.10 9.89
N VAL A 144 14.36 -11.38 8.68
CA VAL A 144 13.54 -11.84 7.55
C VAL A 144 13.12 -13.29 7.81
N PRO A 145 11.81 -13.62 7.83
CA PRO A 145 11.39 -15.01 8.03
C PRO A 145 11.80 -15.89 6.83
N MET A 146 12.69 -16.85 7.08
CA MET A 146 13.27 -17.71 6.05
C MET A 146 12.39 -18.91 5.72
N GLU A 147 11.90 -19.60 6.75
CA GLU A 147 11.01 -20.75 6.65
C GLU A 147 9.55 -20.29 6.82
N VAL A 148 8.71 -20.60 5.85
CA VAL A 148 7.31 -20.19 5.80
C VAL A 148 6.44 -21.36 6.24
N ASP A 149 5.55 -21.12 7.21
CA ASP A 149 4.60 -22.13 7.68
C ASP A 149 3.37 -22.20 6.78
N GLU A 150 2.94 -21.05 6.25
CA GLU A 150 1.71 -20.91 5.48
C GLU A 150 1.86 -19.94 4.31
N HIS A 151 1.49 -20.40 3.10
CA HIS A 151 1.45 -19.59 1.90
C HIS A 151 0.01 -19.20 1.53
N MET A 152 -0.18 -17.93 1.19
CA MET A 152 -1.45 -17.39 0.69
C MET A 152 -1.23 -16.70 -0.65
N LEU A 153 -2.03 -17.06 -1.65
CA LEU A 153 -2.22 -16.28 -2.88
C LEU A 153 -3.53 -15.52 -2.74
N VAL A 154 -3.46 -14.19 -2.78
CA VAL A 154 -4.60 -13.29 -2.59
C VAL A 154 -4.81 -12.48 -3.86
N THR A 155 -5.80 -12.87 -4.66
CA THR A 155 -6.19 -12.10 -5.84
C THR A 155 -6.92 -10.83 -5.43
N ILE A 156 -6.55 -9.71 -6.03
CA ILE A 156 -7.11 -8.39 -5.81
C ILE A 156 -7.91 -8.00 -7.05
N SER A 157 -9.17 -7.62 -6.86
CA SER A 157 -10.04 -7.25 -7.98
C SER A 157 -10.96 -6.10 -7.60
N VAL A 158 -11.12 -5.15 -8.51
CA VAL A 158 -12.37 -4.38 -8.60
C VAL A 158 -13.42 -5.29 -9.23
N ASN A 159 -14.65 -5.20 -8.76
CA ASN A 159 -15.74 -6.10 -9.14
C ASN A 159 -17.06 -5.35 -9.32
N THR A 160 -18.08 -6.12 -9.64
CA THR A 160 -19.48 -5.72 -9.59
C THR A 160 -20.29 -6.68 -8.73
N LEU A 161 -21.42 -6.19 -8.23
CA LEU A 161 -22.50 -6.97 -7.63
C LEU A 161 -23.79 -6.69 -8.41
N PRO A 162 -24.71 -7.66 -8.53
CA PRO A 162 -25.99 -7.44 -9.18
C PRO A 162 -26.70 -6.21 -8.60
N CYS A 163 -27.30 -5.39 -9.46
CA CYS A 163 -28.14 -4.30 -9.00
C CYS A 163 -29.38 -4.84 -8.27
N GLY A 164 -29.88 -4.09 -7.28
CA GLY A 164 -31.07 -4.49 -6.53
C GLY A 164 -32.31 -4.57 -7.43
N ALA A 165 -33.28 -5.40 -7.06
CA ALA A 165 -34.56 -5.46 -7.76
C ALA A 165 -35.20 -4.06 -7.81
N ASN A 166 -35.65 -3.64 -8.99
CA ASN A 166 -36.23 -2.31 -9.26
C ASN A 166 -35.28 -1.11 -9.00
N GLN A 167 -33.97 -1.33 -9.01
CA GLN A 167 -32.97 -0.26 -8.95
C GLN A 167 -32.23 -0.12 -10.27
N THR A 168 -31.78 1.10 -10.58
CA THR A 168 -30.82 1.36 -11.66
C THR A 168 -29.48 1.69 -11.03
N CYS A 169 -28.43 0.97 -11.40
CA CYS A 169 -27.07 1.20 -10.91
C CYS A 169 -26.22 1.79 -12.05
N ALA A 170 -25.31 2.70 -11.70
CA ALA A 170 -24.45 3.40 -12.65
C ALA A 170 -23.10 2.71 -12.92
N GLY A 171 -22.84 1.56 -12.29
CA GLY A 171 -21.60 0.82 -12.48
C GLY A 171 -21.58 0.02 -13.79
N PRO A 172 -20.46 -0.65 -14.08
CA PRO A 172 -20.27 -1.41 -15.31
C PRO A 172 -21.40 -2.41 -15.57
N GLY A 173 -21.96 -2.38 -16.78
CA GLY A 173 -23.06 -3.27 -17.19
C GLY A 173 -24.38 -3.05 -16.42
N GLY A 174 -24.58 -1.87 -15.83
CA GLY A 174 -25.78 -1.58 -15.02
C GLY A 174 -25.75 -2.19 -13.63
N ASN A 175 -24.58 -2.63 -13.16
CA ASN A 175 -24.38 -3.25 -11.85
C ASN A 175 -23.85 -2.24 -10.81
N ARG A 176 -23.73 -2.67 -9.56
CA ARG A 176 -23.11 -1.90 -8.48
C ARG A 176 -21.62 -2.23 -8.40
N LEU A 177 -20.75 -1.22 -8.29
CA LEU A 177 -19.32 -1.43 -8.04
C LEU A 177 -19.08 -2.12 -6.68
N ALA A 178 -18.10 -3.00 -6.67
CA ALA A 178 -17.61 -3.72 -5.50
C ALA A 178 -16.10 -3.98 -5.67
N ALA A 179 -15.48 -4.63 -4.70
CA ALA A 179 -14.12 -5.08 -4.75
C ALA A 179 -13.96 -6.31 -3.86
N SER A 180 -12.90 -7.08 -4.05
CA SER A 180 -12.70 -8.32 -3.31
C SER A 180 -11.24 -8.71 -3.14
N LEU A 181 -11.02 -9.52 -2.09
CA LEU A 181 -9.82 -10.34 -1.93
C LEU A 181 -10.22 -11.81 -2.05
N ASN A 182 -9.55 -12.57 -2.91
CA ASN A 182 -9.90 -13.97 -3.23
C ASN A 182 -11.39 -14.18 -3.55
N ASN A 183 -11.98 -13.21 -4.26
CA ASN A 183 -13.39 -13.19 -4.66
C ASN A 183 -14.40 -13.13 -3.49
N VAL A 184 -13.96 -12.67 -2.32
CA VAL A 184 -14.81 -12.31 -1.19
C VAL A 184 -14.82 -10.78 -1.07
N SER A 185 -15.98 -10.17 -1.30
CA SER A 185 -16.20 -8.75 -1.07
C SER A 185 -16.59 -8.53 0.38
N PHE A 186 -15.65 -7.98 1.17
CA PHE A 186 -15.82 -7.82 2.60
C PHE A 186 -17.03 -6.94 2.94
N VAL A 187 -17.77 -7.34 3.97
CA VAL A 187 -18.87 -6.55 4.52
C VAL A 187 -18.62 -6.35 6.00
N SER A 188 -18.56 -5.09 6.43
CA SER A 188 -18.46 -4.76 7.85
C SER A 188 -19.67 -5.29 8.62
N PRO A 189 -19.47 -6.06 9.70
CA PRO A 189 -20.57 -6.49 10.56
C PRO A 189 -21.09 -5.33 11.40
N THR A 190 -22.29 -5.49 11.97
CA THR A 190 -22.87 -4.52 12.93
C THR A 190 -22.26 -4.64 14.32
N THR A 191 -21.79 -5.82 14.69
CA THR A 191 -20.97 -6.06 15.89
C THR A 191 -19.52 -6.17 15.45
N ASP A 192 -18.61 -5.41 16.04
CA ASP A 192 -17.22 -5.44 15.62
C ASP A 192 -16.58 -6.83 15.85
N ILE A 193 -15.63 -7.20 14.98
CA ILE A 193 -15.05 -8.54 14.95
C ILE A 193 -14.25 -8.83 16.24
N LEU A 194 -13.65 -7.80 16.85
CA LEU A 194 -12.87 -7.96 18.07
C LEU A 194 -13.78 -8.30 19.26
N ASP A 195 -14.89 -7.57 19.45
CA ASP A 195 -15.87 -7.89 20.47
C ASP A 195 -16.51 -9.27 20.21
N ALA A 196 -16.84 -9.59 18.96
CA ALA A 196 -17.38 -10.89 18.60
C ALA A 196 -16.39 -12.04 18.91
N TYR A 197 -15.11 -11.87 18.58
CA TYR A 197 -14.05 -12.82 18.90
C TYR A 197 -13.87 -12.96 20.42
N TYR A 198 -13.77 -11.85 21.15
CA TYR A 198 -13.54 -11.84 22.60
C TYR A 198 -14.66 -12.54 23.37
N HIS A 199 -15.91 -12.35 22.97
CA HIS A 199 -17.09 -12.93 23.62
C HIS A 199 -17.57 -14.23 22.97
N SER A 200 -16.85 -14.76 21.97
CA SER A 200 -17.26 -15.95 21.19
C SER A 200 -18.68 -15.83 20.62
N THR A 201 -19.02 -14.65 20.10
CA THR A 201 -20.34 -14.36 19.53
C THR A 201 -20.47 -15.00 18.15
N SER A 202 -21.45 -15.89 17.99
CA SER A 202 -21.71 -16.57 16.71
C SER A 202 -22.42 -15.67 15.69
N GLY A 203 -22.29 -15.97 14.40
CA GLY A 203 -23.03 -15.31 13.32
C GLY A 203 -22.51 -13.92 12.90
N VAL A 204 -21.34 -13.49 13.39
CA VAL A 204 -20.73 -12.19 13.04
C VAL A 204 -19.75 -12.29 11.87
N TYR A 205 -18.93 -13.33 11.85
CA TYR A 205 -17.95 -13.58 10.80
C TYR A 205 -17.76 -15.09 10.57
N ASP A 206 -17.26 -15.46 9.39
CA ASP A 206 -16.82 -16.83 9.10
C ASP A 206 -15.28 -16.94 9.16
N PRO A 207 -14.70 -17.89 9.93
CA PRO A 207 -13.25 -18.04 10.09
C PRO A 207 -12.58 -18.84 8.96
N ASP A 208 -13.04 -18.68 7.72
CA ASP A 208 -12.67 -19.51 6.57
C ASP A 208 -12.20 -18.69 5.35
N PHE A 209 -11.62 -17.49 5.56
CA PHE A 209 -11.01 -16.75 4.45
C PHE A 209 -9.94 -17.61 3.75
N PRO A 210 -10.02 -17.81 2.42
CA PRO A 210 -9.24 -18.84 1.76
C PRO A 210 -7.81 -18.39 1.48
N ASN A 211 -6.86 -19.32 1.60
CA ASN A 211 -5.45 -19.09 1.25
C ASN A 211 -5.20 -18.96 -0.26
N LYS A 212 -6.18 -19.28 -1.10
CA LYS A 212 -6.04 -19.22 -2.57
C LYS A 212 -7.36 -18.76 -3.19
N PRO A 213 -7.32 -18.11 -4.36
CA PRO A 213 -8.55 -17.79 -5.08
C PRO A 213 -9.34 -19.07 -5.38
N PRO A 214 -10.70 -19.01 -5.35
CA PRO A 214 -11.55 -20.17 -5.58
C PRO A 214 -11.47 -20.70 -7.02
N PHE A 215 -11.04 -19.87 -7.96
CA PHE A 215 -10.89 -20.20 -9.37
C PHE A 215 -9.58 -19.63 -9.92
N LEU A 216 -8.75 -20.48 -10.51
CA LEU A 216 -7.51 -20.07 -11.17
C LEU A 216 -7.79 -19.75 -12.63
N PHE A 217 -7.33 -18.59 -13.09
CA PHE A 217 -7.37 -18.16 -14.48
C PHE A 217 -6.12 -17.34 -14.78
N ASN A 218 -6.00 -16.84 -16.02
CA ASN A 218 -4.95 -15.88 -16.34
C ASN A 218 -5.33 -14.52 -15.73
N PHE A 219 -4.91 -14.26 -14.49
CA PHE A 219 -5.33 -13.11 -13.67
C PHE A 219 -5.11 -11.77 -14.36
N THR A 220 -3.98 -11.62 -15.04
CA THR A 220 -3.52 -10.36 -15.64
C THR A 220 -3.81 -10.25 -17.13
N ALA A 221 -4.52 -11.21 -17.72
CA ALA A 221 -4.94 -11.11 -19.11
C ALA A 221 -5.93 -9.94 -19.30
N PRO A 222 -5.65 -8.98 -20.19
CA PRO A 222 -6.51 -7.82 -20.38
C PRO A 222 -7.89 -8.22 -20.90
N ASN A 223 -8.90 -7.45 -20.53
CA ASN A 223 -10.30 -7.64 -20.96
C ASN A 223 -10.83 -9.05 -20.64
N PRO A 224 -10.81 -9.49 -19.36
CA PRO A 224 -11.38 -10.78 -19.00
C PRO A 224 -12.88 -10.82 -19.30
N PRO A 225 -13.44 -12.02 -19.53
CA PRO A 225 -14.87 -12.20 -19.76
C PRO A 225 -15.74 -11.56 -18.66
N GLN A 226 -16.92 -11.06 -19.05
CA GLN A 226 -17.79 -10.28 -18.16
C GLN A 226 -18.29 -11.09 -16.95
N GLU A 227 -18.37 -12.41 -17.06
CA GLU A 227 -18.71 -13.31 -15.96
C GLU A 227 -17.72 -13.23 -14.79
N PHE A 228 -16.46 -12.83 -15.04
CA PHE A 228 -15.46 -12.67 -13.99
C PHE A 228 -15.60 -11.35 -13.23
N TRP A 229 -16.46 -10.43 -13.69
CA TRP A 229 -16.66 -9.16 -13.00
C TRP A 229 -17.43 -9.33 -11.70
N LEU A 230 -18.22 -10.39 -11.56
CA LEU A 230 -19.06 -10.60 -10.39
C LEU A 230 -18.26 -11.14 -9.21
N THR A 231 -18.55 -10.61 -8.03
CA THR A 231 -18.05 -11.13 -6.76
C THR A 231 -19.18 -11.47 -5.80
N LYS A 232 -18.84 -12.00 -4.62
CA LYS A 232 -19.80 -12.34 -3.57
C LYS A 232 -19.43 -11.66 -2.26
N ARG A 233 -20.44 -11.05 -1.64
CA ARG A 233 -20.31 -10.48 -0.29
C ARG A 233 -20.10 -11.56 0.77
N GLY A 234 -19.24 -11.26 1.75
CA GLY A 234 -19.07 -12.08 2.95
C GLY A 234 -18.16 -11.42 3.97
N THR A 235 -18.34 -11.76 5.25
CA THR A 235 -17.48 -11.29 6.34
C THR A 235 -16.57 -12.43 6.75
N LYS A 236 -15.51 -12.66 5.97
CA LYS A 236 -14.59 -13.79 6.15
C LYS A 236 -13.25 -13.32 6.72
N VAL A 237 -12.76 -14.05 7.73
CA VAL A 237 -11.50 -13.77 8.42
C VAL A 237 -10.54 -14.96 8.31
N LYS A 238 -9.24 -14.67 8.38
CA LYS A 238 -8.18 -15.66 8.43
C LYS A 238 -7.71 -15.82 9.88
N VAL A 239 -7.95 -16.98 10.48
CA VAL A 239 -7.44 -17.29 11.83
C VAL A 239 -6.05 -17.90 11.72
N LEU A 240 -5.10 -17.37 12.50
CA LEU A 240 -3.73 -17.85 12.60
C LEU A 240 -3.39 -18.19 14.06
N GLU A 241 -2.54 -19.20 14.26
CA GLU A 241 -1.92 -19.42 15.56
C GLU A 241 -0.83 -18.37 15.81
N TYR A 242 -0.59 -18.05 17.09
CA TYR A 242 0.52 -17.16 17.45
C TYR A 242 1.86 -17.71 16.94
N GLY A 243 2.61 -16.87 16.23
CA GLY A 243 3.96 -17.16 15.78
C GLY A 243 4.07 -17.76 14.38
N THR A 244 2.95 -18.11 13.72
CA THR A 244 2.91 -18.59 12.33
C THR A 244 3.63 -17.60 11.41
N VAL A 245 4.58 -18.08 10.61
CA VAL A 245 5.21 -17.32 9.53
C VAL A 245 4.36 -17.46 8.27
N VAL A 246 3.84 -16.34 7.79
CA VAL A 246 2.95 -16.29 6.63
C VAL A 246 3.66 -15.60 5.48
N GLU A 247 3.63 -16.23 4.30
CA GLU A 247 3.91 -15.56 3.04
C GLU A 247 2.59 -15.24 2.34
N VAL A 248 2.33 -13.96 2.10
CA VAL A 248 1.18 -13.50 1.32
C VAL A 248 1.66 -12.95 0.00
N VAL A 249 1.19 -13.54 -1.08
CA VAL A 249 1.37 -13.05 -2.44
C VAL A 249 0.09 -12.35 -2.87
N PHE A 250 0.15 -11.04 -2.99
CA PHE A 250 -0.90 -10.25 -3.60
C PHE A 250 -0.78 -10.34 -5.11
N GLN A 251 -1.88 -10.66 -5.78
CA GLN A 251 -1.96 -10.81 -7.23
C GLN A 251 -3.05 -9.86 -7.77
N ASP A 252 -2.64 -8.80 -8.44
CA ASP A 252 -3.59 -7.97 -9.18
C ASP A 252 -4.25 -8.77 -10.30
N THR A 253 -5.49 -8.42 -10.62
CA THR A 253 -6.25 -8.99 -11.74
C THR A 253 -6.61 -7.89 -12.72
N ALA A 254 -6.74 -8.21 -14.00
CA ALA A 254 -7.20 -7.26 -15.00
C ALA A 254 -8.73 -7.08 -15.03
N ILE A 255 -9.47 -7.61 -14.04
CA ILE A 255 -10.92 -7.46 -13.94
C ILE A 255 -11.25 -5.98 -13.74
N LEU A 256 -12.02 -5.40 -14.66
CA LEU A 256 -12.35 -3.97 -14.72
C LEU A 256 -11.14 -3.01 -14.83
N GLY A 257 -10.00 -3.55 -15.28
CA GLY A 257 -8.76 -2.80 -15.51
C GLY A 257 -7.74 -3.07 -14.43
N ALA A 258 -6.52 -3.42 -14.86
CA ALA A 258 -5.37 -3.57 -13.98
C ALA A 258 -5.04 -2.25 -13.29
N GLU A 259 -4.75 -2.29 -11.99
CA GLU A 259 -4.49 -1.11 -11.17
C GLU A 259 -3.45 -1.43 -10.08
N SER A 260 -2.63 -0.45 -9.72
CA SER A 260 -1.75 -0.59 -8.55
C SER A 260 -2.57 -0.47 -7.27
N HIS A 261 -2.44 -1.42 -6.35
CA HIS A 261 -3.19 -1.44 -5.10
C HIS A 261 -2.26 -1.31 -3.89
N PRO A 262 -2.36 -0.23 -3.07
CA PRO A 262 -1.60 -0.12 -1.83
C PRO A 262 -2.22 -1.02 -0.75
N MET A 263 -1.72 -2.25 -0.61
CA MET A 263 -2.20 -3.19 0.40
C MET A 263 -1.55 -2.89 1.76
N HIS A 264 -2.39 -2.61 2.76
CA HIS A 264 -2.01 -2.27 4.12
C HIS A 264 -2.44 -3.36 5.10
N LEU A 265 -1.60 -3.65 6.08
CA LEU A 265 -1.88 -4.59 7.17
C LEU A 265 -1.73 -3.90 8.53
N HIS A 266 -2.80 -3.90 9.31
CA HIS A 266 -2.80 -3.40 10.68
C HIS A 266 -2.02 -4.35 11.60
N GLY A 267 -1.51 -3.83 12.72
CA GLY A 267 -0.85 -4.65 13.76
C GLY A 267 0.52 -5.20 13.41
N PHE A 268 0.95 -5.09 12.14
CA PHE A 268 2.21 -5.61 11.64
C PHE A 268 2.85 -4.66 10.64
N SER A 269 4.16 -4.79 10.51
CA SER A 269 4.85 -4.52 9.25
C SER A 269 5.35 -5.85 8.70
N PHE A 270 5.72 -5.88 7.43
CA PHE A 270 6.09 -7.08 6.70
C PHE A 270 7.25 -6.80 5.74
N TYR A 271 8.02 -7.84 5.44
CA TYR A 271 9.11 -7.76 4.48
C TYR A 271 8.57 -8.01 3.08
N VAL A 272 8.72 -7.05 2.16
CA VAL A 272 8.35 -7.25 0.75
C VAL A 272 9.50 -7.96 0.04
N VAL A 273 9.42 -9.29 -0.02
CA VAL A 273 10.51 -10.16 -0.50
C VAL A 273 10.57 -10.26 -2.02
N GLY A 274 9.48 -9.99 -2.73
CA GLY A 274 9.44 -10.07 -4.18
C GLY A 274 8.33 -9.22 -4.78
N ARG A 275 8.49 -8.86 -6.05
CA ARG A 275 7.48 -8.20 -6.87
C ARG A 275 7.73 -8.51 -8.34
N GLY A 276 6.68 -8.49 -9.14
CA GLY A 276 6.77 -8.71 -10.58
C GLY A 276 5.52 -8.26 -11.30
N PHE A 277 5.57 -8.29 -12.63
CA PHE A 277 4.41 -8.10 -13.49
C PHE A 277 3.87 -9.45 -13.95
N GLY A 278 2.61 -9.48 -14.37
CA GLY A 278 1.93 -10.70 -14.81
C GLY A 278 1.46 -11.57 -13.64
N ASN A 279 1.30 -12.86 -13.91
CA ASN A 279 0.87 -13.82 -12.90
C ASN A 279 2.08 -14.36 -12.13
N PHE A 280 1.99 -14.40 -10.81
CA PHE A 280 2.97 -15.04 -9.95
C PHE A 280 3.13 -16.52 -10.28
N ASP A 281 4.37 -16.94 -10.53
CA ASP A 281 4.79 -18.32 -10.70
C ASP A 281 5.45 -18.82 -9.40
N LYS A 282 4.66 -19.50 -8.57
CA LYS A 282 5.09 -20.03 -7.27
C LYS A 282 6.32 -20.95 -7.34
N ASP A 283 6.58 -21.55 -8.50
CA ASP A 283 7.66 -22.53 -8.69
C ASP A 283 8.93 -21.85 -9.26
N LYS A 284 8.88 -20.56 -9.61
CA LYS A 284 10.02 -19.80 -10.17
C LYS A 284 10.32 -18.49 -9.45
N ASP A 285 9.32 -17.65 -9.24
CA ASP A 285 9.50 -16.29 -8.71
C ASP A 285 10.19 -16.26 -7.33
N PRO A 286 9.88 -17.17 -6.38
CA PRO A 286 10.57 -17.23 -5.09
C PRO A 286 12.09 -17.40 -5.19
N ALA A 287 12.61 -17.96 -6.29
CA ALA A 287 14.06 -18.13 -6.48
C ALA A 287 14.84 -16.81 -6.58
N THR A 288 14.14 -15.70 -6.83
CA THR A 288 14.73 -14.37 -6.97
C THR A 288 14.30 -13.40 -5.88
N TYR A 289 13.64 -13.89 -4.84
CA TYR A 289 13.28 -13.06 -3.69
C TYR A 289 14.51 -12.41 -3.04
N ASN A 290 14.35 -11.16 -2.65
CA ASN A 290 15.27 -10.51 -1.72
C ASN A 290 14.99 -11.05 -0.31
N LEU A 291 15.78 -12.02 0.12
CA LEU A 291 15.74 -12.58 1.47
C LEU A 291 16.86 -12.04 2.38
N VAL A 292 17.53 -10.97 1.94
CA VAL A 292 18.67 -10.37 2.65
C VAL A 292 18.27 -9.03 3.28
N ASP A 293 17.80 -8.08 2.47
CA ASP A 293 17.39 -6.76 2.93
C ASP A 293 16.09 -6.24 2.30
N PRO A 294 15.03 -7.08 2.20
CA PRO A 294 13.73 -6.63 1.70
C PRO A 294 13.23 -5.43 2.52
N PRO A 295 12.57 -4.44 1.89
CA PRO A 295 12.02 -3.31 2.63
C PRO A 295 10.94 -3.81 3.59
N TYR A 296 10.97 -3.30 4.82
CA TYR A 296 10.01 -3.62 5.87
C TYR A 296 8.95 -2.51 5.93
N GLN A 297 7.75 -2.80 5.45
CA GLN A 297 6.69 -1.82 5.20
C GLN A 297 5.41 -2.21 5.94
N ASN A 298 4.52 -1.26 6.17
CA ASN A 298 3.14 -1.55 6.59
C ASN A 298 2.16 -1.48 5.41
N THR A 299 2.56 -0.83 4.31
CA THR A 299 1.75 -0.69 3.09
C THR A 299 2.62 -0.96 1.86
N VAL A 300 2.22 -1.90 1.00
CA VAL A 300 2.92 -2.25 -0.24
C VAL A 300 2.09 -1.89 -1.47
N SER A 301 2.69 -1.15 -2.39
CA SER A 301 2.16 -0.90 -3.73
C SER A 301 2.30 -2.18 -4.56
N VAL A 302 1.21 -2.90 -4.76
CA VAL A 302 1.15 -4.08 -5.65
C VAL A 302 1.21 -3.58 -7.09
N PRO A 303 2.15 -4.04 -7.94
CA PRO A 303 2.29 -3.51 -9.30
C PRO A 303 1.00 -3.63 -10.13
N THR A 304 0.72 -2.61 -10.96
CA THR A 304 -0.35 -2.65 -11.97
C THR A 304 -0.22 -3.90 -12.84
N GLY A 305 -1.22 -4.77 -12.82
CA GLY A 305 -1.23 -6.02 -13.59
C GLY A 305 -0.11 -6.97 -13.17
N GLY A 306 0.21 -7.01 -11.88
CA GLY A 306 1.34 -7.77 -11.35
C GLY A 306 1.10 -8.35 -9.97
N TRP A 307 2.19 -8.62 -9.25
CA TRP A 307 2.16 -9.26 -7.95
C TRP A 307 3.22 -8.70 -7.01
N ALA A 308 2.97 -8.81 -5.71
CA ALA A 308 3.93 -8.53 -4.65
C ALA A 308 3.84 -9.60 -3.56
N ALA A 309 4.99 -10.16 -3.17
CA ALA A 309 5.11 -11.16 -2.13
C ALA A 309 5.66 -10.52 -0.86
N MET A 310 5.00 -10.76 0.28
CA MET A 310 5.46 -10.32 1.59
C MET A 310 5.49 -11.45 2.61
N ARG A 311 6.37 -11.31 3.61
CA ARG A 311 6.48 -12.24 4.74
C ARG A 311 6.38 -11.50 6.06
N PHE A 312 5.66 -12.08 7.01
CA PHE A 312 5.64 -11.63 8.40
C PHE A 312 5.44 -12.80 9.36
N ARG A 313 5.80 -12.59 10.62
CA ARG A 313 5.48 -13.49 11.72
C ARG A 313 4.24 -12.99 12.44
N ALA A 314 3.18 -13.80 12.52
CA ALA A 314 1.95 -13.50 13.24
C ALA A 314 2.14 -13.57 14.77
N ALA A 315 3.04 -12.76 15.33
CA ALA A 315 3.42 -12.75 16.74
C ALA A 315 2.79 -11.59 17.54
N ASN A 316 1.68 -11.03 17.06
CA ASN A 316 0.90 -10.01 17.74
C ASN A 316 -0.56 -10.49 17.90
N PRO A 317 -0.95 -10.98 19.09
CA PRO A 317 -2.28 -11.57 19.30
C PRO A 317 -3.36 -10.49 19.26
N GLY A 318 -4.38 -10.68 18.43
CA GLY A 318 -5.37 -9.64 18.18
C GLY A 318 -6.21 -9.88 16.93
N VAL A 319 -6.96 -8.85 16.54
CA VAL A 319 -7.82 -8.81 15.35
C VAL A 319 -7.35 -7.66 14.47
N TRP A 320 -6.79 -7.99 13.31
CA TRP A 320 -5.99 -7.08 12.50
C TRP A 320 -6.56 -6.95 11.09
N PHE A 321 -6.93 -5.74 10.70
CA PHE A 321 -7.51 -5.47 9.39
C PHE A 321 -6.43 -5.46 8.30
N MET A 322 -6.73 -6.06 7.15
CA MET A 322 -5.91 -5.98 5.94
C MET A 322 -6.78 -5.46 4.82
N HIS A 323 -6.35 -4.40 4.14
CA HIS A 323 -7.16 -3.75 3.12
C HIS A 323 -6.33 -3.00 2.08
N CYS A 324 -6.93 -2.71 0.93
CA CYS A 324 -6.40 -1.68 0.05
C CYS A 324 -6.56 -0.30 0.70
N HIS A 325 -5.56 0.56 0.59
CA HIS A 325 -5.57 1.89 1.19
C HIS A 325 -6.18 2.98 0.27
N PHE A 326 -6.86 2.57 -0.80
CA PHE A 326 -7.81 3.44 -1.49
C PHE A 326 -9.18 3.30 -0.83
N ASP A 327 -9.69 4.35 -0.20
CA ASP A 327 -10.93 4.29 0.60
C ASP A 327 -12.12 3.77 -0.19
N ARG A 328 -12.20 4.09 -1.49
CA ARG A 328 -13.25 3.56 -2.38
C ARG A 328 -13.20 2.02 -2.44
N HIS A 329 -12.02 1.42 -2.48
CA HIS A 329 -11.85 -0.03 -2.53
C HIS A 329 -12.10 -0.67 -1.17
N THR A 330 -11.71 0.00 -0.09
CA THR A 330 -12.05 -0.40 1.28
C THR A 330 -13.56 -0.54 1.43
N VAL A 331 -14.32 0.52 1.14
CA VAL A 331 -15.80 0.47 1.30
C VAL A 331 -16.49 -0.43 0.26
N TRP A 332 -15.80 -0.82 -0.80
CA TRP A 332 -16.27 -1.79 -1.78
C TRP A 332 -15.97 -3.25 -1.40
N GLY A 333 -15.15 -3.47 -0.35
CA GLY A 333 -14.88 -4.77 0.24
C GLY A 333 -13.53 -5.41 -0.16
N MET A 334 -12.54 -4.60 -0.55
CA MET A 334 -11.17 -5.07 -0.84
C MET A 334 -10.38 -5.36 0.43
N ASP A 335 -10.98 -6.14 1.34
CA ASP A 335 -10.50 -6.29 2.70
C ASP A 335 -10.61 -7.73 3.20
N THR A 336 -9.88 -8.03 4.25
CA THR A 336 -10.11 -9.16 5.15
C THR A 336 -9.52 -8.83 6.51
N VAL A 337 -9.58 -9.78 7.45
CA VAL A 337 -9.11 -9.63 8.81
C VAL A 337 -8.31 -10.85 9.19
N PHE A 338 -7.13 -10.64 9.79
CA PHE A 338 -6.40 -11.69 10.48
C PHE A 338 -6.77 -11.71 11.95
N ILE A 339 -7.21 -12.86 12.45
CA ILE A 339 -7.32 -13.11 13.89
C ILE A 339 -6.10 -13.93 14.28
N VAL A 340 -5.19 -13.31 15.03
CA VAL A 340 -4.02 -14.00 15.59
C VAL A 340 -4.38 -14.43 17.01
N LYS A 341 -4.46 -15.74 17.23
CA LYS A 341 -4.80 -16.31 18.53
C LYS A 341 -3.73 -16.00 19.57
N ASN A 342 -4.09 -16.17 20.84
CA ASN A 342 -3.11 -16.11 21.93
C ASN A 342 -2.09 -17.25 21.82
N GLY A 343 -0.84 -16.96 22.16
CA GLY A 343 0.20 -17.97 22.36
C GLY A 343 0.20 -18.54 23.78
N LYS A 344 1.29 -19.21 24.15
CA LYS A 344 1.40 -19.92 25.43
C LYS A 344 1.90 -19.05 26.59
N THR A 345 2.61 -17.94 26.30
CA THR A 345 3.24 -17.09 27.32
C THR A 345 2.37 -15.88 27.66
N PRO A 346 2.57 -15.25 28.83
CA PRO A 346 1.86 -14.00 29.18
C PRO A 346 2.03 -12.88 28.15
N ASN A 347 3.23 -12.76 27.55
CA ASN A 347 3.53 -11.76 26.51
C ASN A 347 2.90 -12.10 25.15
N ALA A 348 2.31 -13.29 25.02
CA ALA A 348 1.59 -13.74 23.83
C ALA A 348 0.07 -13.76 24.05
N GLN A 349 -0.45 -13.03 25.04
CA GLN A 349 -1.88 -12.85 25.25
C GLN A 349 -2.34 -11.50 24.70
N MET A 350 -3.49 -11.47 24.03
CA MET A 350 -4.20 -10.23 23.73
C MET A 350 -4.59 -9.52 25.03
N MET A 351 -4.49 -8.19 25.06
CA MET A 351 -4.90 -7.38 26.21
C MET A 351 -6.40 -7.59 26.53
N PRO A 352 -6.81 -7.44 27.80
CA PRO A 352 -8.22 -7.50 28.17
C PRO A 352 -8.99 -6.31 27.56
N ARG A 353 -10.29 -6.50 27.33
CA ARG A 353 -11.19 -5.45 26.85
C ARG A 353 -11.19 -4.25 27.82
N PRO A 354 -10.93 -3.00 27.35
CA PRO A 354 -11.09 -1.81 28.18
C PRO A 354 -12.54 -1.60 28.64
N PRO A 355 -12.78 -1.04 29.84
CA PRO A 355 -14.12 -0.93 30.42
C PRO A 355 -15.06 0.03 29.67
N ASN A 356 -14.52 0.97 28.89
CA ASN A 356 -15.27 2.03 28.22
C ASN A 356 -15.26 1.91 26.69
N MET A 357 -15.13 0.68 26.16
CA MET A 357 -15.29 0.47 24.73
C MET A 357 -16.67 0.97 24.26
N PRO A 358 -16.75 1.69 23.12
CA PRO A 358 -18.01 2.07 22.50
C PRO A 358 -18.95 0.87 22.35
N LYS A 359 -20.26 1.09 22.44
CA LYS A 359 -21.26 0.06 22.17
C LYS A 359 -21.47 -0.06 20.66
N CYS A 360 -21.61 -1.30 20.19
CA CYS A 360 -22.01 -1.62 18.81
C CYS A 360 -23.44 -1.17 18.51
#